data_AF-A0A4P6K567-F1
#
_entry.id   AF-A0A4P6K567-F1
#
_cell.length_a   1.000
_cell.length_b   1.000
_cell.length_c   1.000
_cell.angle_alpha   90.00
_cell.angle_beta   90.00
_cell.angle_gamma   90.00
#
_symmetry.space_group_name_H-M   'P 1'
#
loop_
_entity.id
_entity.type
_entity.pdbx_description
1 polymer ?
#
loop_
_entity_poly.entity_id
_entity_poly.type
_entity_poly.pdbx_seq_one_letter_code
_entity_poly.pdbx_strand_id
1 'polypeptide(L)'
;MMNKSEVARLRQQIEWELEAMRRGLTGLAQGVSSHTFIHARMERINTCRYTLAGHVGEAEATQLVCTLYMRAMEQETQNATT
;
A
#
# COMPACT_ATOMS: atom_id res chain seq x y z
N MET A 1 16.51 12.16 -16.45
CA MET A 1 15.49 13.23 -16.48
C MET A 1 14.25 12.71 -15.77
N MET A 2 13.72 13.49 -14.83
CA MET A 2 12.80 13.06 -13.77
C MET A 2 11.35 13.06 -14.27
N ASN A 3 10.79 11.90 -14.63
CA ASN A 3 9.37 11.80 -14.97
C ASN A 3 8.54 11.76 -13.68
N LYS A 4 8.24 12.95 -13.14
CA LYS A 4 7.30 13.13 -12.01
C LYS A 4 5.95 12.44 -12.27
N SER A 5 5.59 12.23 -13.54
CA SER A 5 4.40 11.50 -13.97
C SER A 5 4.46 9.99 -13.68
N GLU A 6 5.61 9.33 -13.86
CA GLU A 6 5.76 7.90 -13.54
C GLU A 6 5.75 7.65 -12.03
N VAL A 7 6.43 8.52 -11.27
CA VAL A 7 6.40 8.47 -9.81
C VAL A 7 4.99 8.74 -9.29
N ALA A 8 4.28 9.72 -9.85
CA ALA A 8 2.88 9.99 -9.50
C ALA A 8 1.97 8.79 -9.84
N ARG A 9 2.19 8.13 -10.98
CA ARG A 9 1.42 6.95 -11.39
C ARG A 9 1.67 5.76 -10.46
N LEU A 10 2.94 5.47 -10.15
CA LEU A 10 3.31 4.40 -9.20
C LEU A 10 2.72 4.67 -7.82
N ARG A 11 2.77 5.93 -7.37
CA ARG A 11 2.20 6.33 -6.09
C ARG A 11 0.68 6.15 -6.06
N GLN A 12 -0.01 6.58 -7.10
CA GLN A 12 -1.46 6.42 -7.23
C GLN A 12 -1.86 4.93 -7.28
N GLN A 13 -1.05 4.10 -7.93
CA GLN A 13 -1.25 2.66 -7.98
C GLN A 13 -1.09 2.02 -6.59
N ILE A 14 -0.09 2.44 -5.80
CA ILE A 14 0.07 1.99 -4.40
C ILE A 14 -1.14 2.41 -3.56
N GLU A 15 -1.63 3.65 -3.71
CA GLU A 15 -2.81 4.14 -2.99
C GLU A 15 -4.06 3.30 -3.31
N TRP A 16 -4.28 2.92 -4.58
CA TRP A 16 -5.39 2.04 -4.96
C TRP A 16 -5.27 0.62 -4.40
N GLU A 17 -4.06 0.06 -4.41
CA GLU A 17 -3.79 -1.27 -3.86
C GLU A 17 -4.03 -1.31 -2.34
N LEU A 18 -3.61 -0.26 -1.62
CA LEU A 18 -3.87 -0.09 -0.19
C LEU A 18 -5.36 0.12 0.11
N GLU A 19 -6.07 0.92 -0.69
CA GLU A 19 -7.52 1.13 -0.53
C GLU A 19 -8.32 -0.17 -0.78
N ALA A 20 -7.92 -0.95 -1.79
CA ALA A 20 -8.54 -2.25 -2.05
C ALA A 20 -8.22 -3.27 -0.96
N MET A 21 -7.00 -3.24 -0.41
CA MET A 21 -6.62 -4.03 0.77
C MET A 21 -7.46 -3.64 1.98
N ARG A 22 -7.62 -2.34 2.24
CA ARG A 22 -8.43 -1.77 3.32
C ARG A 22 -9.89 -2.23 3.24
N ARG A 23 -10.52 -2.09 2.07
CA ARG A 23 -11.90 -2.55 1.82
C ARG A 23 -12.04 -4.06 1.95
N GLY A 24 -11.01 -4.80 1.51
CA GLY A 24 -10.93 -6.23 1.73
C GLY A 24 -10.90 -6.57 3.21
N LEU A 25 -10.07 -5.90 4.02
CA LEU A 25 -9.97 -6.10 5.46
C LEU A 25 -11.28 -5.76 6.19
N THR A 26 -11.93 -4.65 5.85
CA THR A 26 -13.23 -4.27 6.45
C THR A 26 -14.37 -5.20 6.01
N GLY A 27 -14.36 -5.68 4.76
CA GLY A 27 -15.32 -6.68 4.27
C GLY A 27 -15.07 -8.11 4.80
N LEU A 28 -13.82 -8.46 5.08
CA LEU A 28 -13.40 -9.77 5.60
C LEU A 28 -13.48 -9.87 7.13
N ALA A 29 -13.58 -8.74 7.83
CA ALA A 29 -13.89 -8.68 9.27
C ALA A 29 -15.24 -9.35 9.62
N GLN A 30 -16.07 -9.66 8.62
CA GLN A 30 -17.30 -10.47 8.78
C GLN A 30 -17.13 -11.98 8.58
N GLY A 31 -15.93 -12.53 8.34
CA GLY A 31 -15.79 -13.99 8.51
C GLY A 31 -14.63 -14.76 7.90
N VAL A 32 -13.70 -14.19 7.12
CA VAL A 32 -12.57 -14.99 6.62
C VAL A 32 -11.34 -14.12 6.43
N SER A 33 -10.37 -14.16 7.35
CA SER A 33 -9.05 -13.59 7.12
C SER A 33 -8.37 -14.37 5.99
N SER A 34 -8.57 -13.91 4.75
CA SER A 34 -7.85 -14.44 3.60
C SER A 34 -6.46 -13.83 3.64
N HIS A 35 -5.58 -14.38 4.47
CA HIS A 35 -4.15 -14.04 4.51
C HIS A 35 -3.56 -14.02 3.09
N THR A 36 -4.09 -14.82 2.16
CA THR A 36 -3.81 -14.83 0.71
C THR A 36 -4.13 -13.51 0.01
N PHE A 37 -5.23 -12.82 0.37
CA PHE A 37 -5.58 -11.51 -0.19
C PHE A 37 -4.62 -10.42 0.27
N ILE A 38 -4.29 -10.41 1.57
CA ILE A 38 -3.30 -9.48 2.15
C ILE A 38 -1.91 -9.76 1.56
N HIS A 39 -1.54 -11.03 1.45
CA HIS A 39 -0.25 -11.44 0.91
C HIS A 39 -0.07 -11.03 -0.55
N ALA A 40 -1.09 -11.22 -1.40
CA ALA A 40 -1.03 -10.81 -2.80
C ALA A 40 -0.90 -9.28 -2.97
N ARG A 41 -1.50 -8.49 -2.07
CA ARG A 41 -1.35 -7.03 -2.06
C ARG A 41 0.03 -6.62 -1.54
N MET A 42 0.55 -7.29 -0.52
CA MET A 42 1.89 -7.03 0.00
C MET A 42 3.00 -7.38 -1.02
N GLU A 43 2.81 -8.44 -1.81
CA GLU A 43 3.72 -8.81 -2.90
C GLU A 43 3.75 -7.75 -4.02
N ARG A 44 2.58 -7.19 -4.37
CA ARG A 44 2.47 -6.06 -5.30
C ARG A 44 3.15 -4.80 -4.77
N ILE A 45 2.98 -4.50 -3.48
CA ILE A 45 3.68 -3.39 -2.80
C ILE A 45 5.19 -3.61 -2.85
N ASN A 46 5.68 -4.83 -2.63
CA ASN A 46 7.10 -5.15 -2.72
C ASN A 46 7.66 -4.99 -4.14
N THR A 47 6.89 -5.37 -5.17
CA THR A 47 7.28 -5.17 -6.57
C THR A 47 7.38 -3.67 -6.90
N CYS A 48 6.44 -2.88 -6.40
CA CYS A 48 6.50 -1.42 -6.52
C CYS A 48 7.69 -0.84 -5.75
N ARG A 49 7.97 -1.33 -4.53
CA ARG A 49 9.13 -0.93 -3.73
C ARG A 49 10.44 -1.17 -4.46
N TYR A 50 10.60 -2.35 -5.07
CA TYR A 50 11.80 -2.72 -5.83
C TYR A 50 11.98 -1.81 -7.06
N THR A 51 10.90 -1.51 -7.76
CA THR A 51 10.92 -0.58 -8.91
C THR A 51 11.27 0.84 -8.44
N LEU A 52 10.70 1.28 -7.32
CA LEU A 52 10.95 2.59 -6.74
C LEU A 52 12.41 2.70 -6.25
N ALA A 53 12.94 1.64 -5.65
CA ALA A 53 14.33 1.58 -5.19
C ALA A 53 15.34 1.74 -6.35
N GLY A 54 15.00 1.26 -7.54
CA GLY A 54 15.78 1.51 -8.77
C GLY A 54 15.83 2.98 -9.20
N HIS A 55 14.93 3.83 -8.67
CA HIS A 55 14.81 5.24 -9.05
C HIS A 55 15.19 6.23 -7.93
N VAL A 56 14.88 5.91 -6.66
CA VAL A 56 15.13 6.79 -5.50
C VAL A 56 16.11 6.17 -4.48
N GLY A 57 16.52 4.93 -4.68
CA GLY A 57 17.34 4.18 -3.72
C GLY A 57 16.51 3.41 -2.69
N GLU A 58 17.07 2.31 -2.20
CA GLU A 58 16.39 1.37 -1.29
C GLU A 58 15.91 2.02 0.01
N ALA A 59 16.70 2.96 0.57
CA ALA A 59 16.36 3.63 1.82
C ALA A 59 15.11 4.51 1.68
N GLU A 60 15.08 5.37 0.66
CA GLU A 60 13.93 6.25 0.40
C GLU A 60 12.70 5.46 -0.04
N ALA A 61 12.88 4.41 -0.86
CA ALA A 61 11.79 3.54 -1.28
C ALA A 61 11.16 2.81 -0.09
N THR A 62 11.99 2.29 0.83
CA THR A 62 11.52 1.59 2.04
C THR A 62 10.82 2.56 2.99
N GLN A 63 11.38 3.75 3.22
CA GLN A 63 10.76 4.76 4.07
C GLN A 63 9.38 5.18 3.54
N LEU A 64 9.26 5.40 2.23
CA LEU A 64 8.00 5.79 1.60
C LEU A 64 6.93 4.70 1.72
N VAL A 65 7.29 3.44 1.53
CA VAL A 65 6.36 2.31 1.71
C VAL A 65 5.92 2.17 3.17
N CYS A 66 6.84 2.28 4.14
CA CYS A 66 6.51 2.24 5.56
C CYS A 66 5.55 3.37 5.97
N THR A 67 5.79 4.59 5.50
CA THR A 67 4.90 5.74 5.77
C THR A 67 3.50 5.52 5.19
N LEU A 68 3.40 5.02 3.97
CA LEU A 68 2.10 4.74 3.34
C LEU A 68 1.36 3.60 4.05
N TYR A 69 2.08 2.56 4.48
CA TYR A 69 1.51 1.45 5.24
C TYR A 69 0.96 1.91 6.60
N MET A 70 1.75 2.65 7.39
CA MET A 70 1.30 3.18 8.69
C MET A 70 0.05 4.05 8.53
N ARG A 71 0.03 4.95 7.53
CA ARG A 71 -1.14 5.80 7.26
C ARG A 71 -2.38 5.00 6.88
N ALA A 72 -2.23 3.93 6.10
CA ALA A 72 -3.35 3.07 5.70
C ALA A 72 -3.92 2.29 6.89
N MET A 73 -3.06 1.84 7.81
CA MET A 73 -3.47 1.11 9.03
C MET A 73 -4.05 2.04 10.10
N GLU A 74 -3.51 3.25 10.29
CA GLU A 74 -4.02 4.23 11.28
C GLU A 74 -5.44 4.75 10.96
N GLN A 75 -5.84 4.75 9.69
CA GLN A 75 -7.19 5.15 9.29
C GLN A 75 -8.29 4.14 9.71
N GLU A 76 -7.93 2.95 10.18
CA GLU A 76 -8.87 1.93 10.63
C GLU A 76 -9.48 2.26 12.02
N THR A 77 -8.72 2.94 12.88
CA THR A 77 -9.16 3.27 14.25
C THR A 77 -10.22 4.37 14.30
N GLN A 78 -10.32 5.22 13.26
CA GLN A 78 -11.24 6.38 13.26
C GLN A 78 -12.62 6.05 12.67
N ASN A 79 -12.76 4.97 11.89
CA ASN A 79 -14.01 4.65 11.17
C ASN A 79 -14.86 3.56 11.83
N ALA A 80 -14.49 3.06 13.00
CA ALA A 80 -15.25 2.05 13.75
C ALA A 80 -16.27 2.62 14.76
N THR A 81 -16.47 3.95 14.80
CA THR A 81 -17.34 4.63 15.79
C THR A 81 -18.42 5.51 15.13
N THR A 82 -19.06 5.06 14.06
CA THR A 82 -20.29 5.73 13.56
C THR A 82 -21.33 4.71 13.14
#